data_AF-L1ICR6-F1
#
_entry.id   AF-L1ICR6-F1
#
_cell.length_a   1.000
_cell.length_b   1.000
_cell.length_c   1.000
_cell.angle_alpha   90.00
_cell.angle_beta   90.00
_cell.angle_gamma   90.00
#
_symmetry.space_group_name_H-M   'P 1'
#
loop_
_entity.id
_entity.type
_entity.pdbx_description
1 polymer ?
#
loop_
_entity_poly.entity_id
_entity_poly.type
_entity_poly.pdbx_seq_one_letter_code
_entity_poly.pdbx_strand_id
1 'polypeptide(L)'
;MLGADAANATSNVYVIAMELQKKDMELQKKDMEKDMELQKKDMELQKKDMELQKKDMEQQQKDMELQKKDMEQQQKDMKKDMEQQQKDMKKDMEQQQKDMKKDMEHLVNFYKRQLSTLTQRYVLEALFRKVVQIVRYSKDGAIPSMLSKSDLNAMQNGKISMTDVNRLLTDNEHAEFRRKVWERIGLPQDLVIPTFDPKMMLYGQLSEMIHGSPGNYVFLPSDADELHIRFFSEVAKFFEKNIDYFDIVSANAGETLEADFFRKIKTNSTGKPRP
;
A
#
# COMPACT_ATOMS: atom_id res chain seq x y z
N MET A 1 -34.71 -83.02 -113.12
CA MET A 1 -34.02 -83.36 -111.84
C MET A 1 -33.61 -82.05 -111.17
N LEU A 2 -33.66 -81.99 -109.83
CA LEU A 2 -33.41 -80.86 -108.90
C LEU A 2 -34.68 -80.16 -108.36
N GLY A 3 -35.50 -80.90 -107.60
CA GLY A 3 -36.74 -80.41 -106.95
C GLY A 3 -36.96 -80.89 -105.51
N ALA A 4 -35.90 -81.23 -104.76
CA ALA A 4 -36.03 -81.74 -103.38
C ALA A 4 -35.15 -81.04 -102.32
N ASP A 5 -34.17 -80.21 -102.72
CA ASP A 5 -33.19 -79.63 -101.78
C ASP A 5 -33.58 -78.26 -101.18
N ALA A 6 -34.55 -77.54 -101.77
CA ALA A 6 -34.92 -76.21 -101.30
C ALA A 6 -35.78 -76.22 -100.01
N ALA A 7 -36.64 -77.23 -99.82
CA ALA A 7 -37.55 -77.32 -98.67
C ALA A 7 -36.85 -77.80 -97.38
N ASN A 8 -35.79 -78.62 -97.50
CA ASN A 8 -35.00 -79.11 -96.36
C ASN A 8 -34.05 -78.03 -95.81
N ALA A 9 -33.56 -77.14 -96.68
CA ALA A 9 -32.77 -75.98 -96.27
C ALA A 9 -33.59 -74.96 -95.44
N THR A 10 -34.88 -74.76 -95.76
CA THR A 10 -35.74 -73.82 -95.01
C THR A 10 -36.09 -74.33 -93.61
N SER A 11 -36.31 -75.65 -93.46
CA SER A 11 -36.59 -76.27 -92.15
C SER A 11 -35.37 -76.23 -91.21
N ASN A 12 -34.15 -76.45 -91.74
CA ASN A 12 -32.92 -76.35 -90.94
C ASN A 12 -32.62 -74.91 -90.49
N VAL A 13 -32.90 -73.91 -91.32
CA VAL A 13 -32.73 -72.49 -90.97
C VAL A 13 -33.68 -72.09 -89.84
N TYR A 14 -34.92 -72.61 -89.82
CA TYR A 14 -35.89 -72.32 -88.76
C TYR A 14 -35.49 -72.93 -87.40
N VAL A 15 -34.96 -74.16 -87.41
CA VAL A 15 -34.44 -74.82 -86.19
C VAL A 15 -33.21 -74.09 -85.65
N ILE A 16 -32.27 -73.69 -86.50
CA ILE A 16 -31.09 -72.91 -86.12
C ILE A 16 -31.49 -71.54 -85.56
N ALA A 17 -32.49 -70.88 -86.15
CA ALA A 17 -33.02 -69.61 -85.64
C ALA A 17 -33.67 -69.76 -84.26
N MET A 18 -34.43 -70.83 -84.02
CA MET A 18 -35.01 -71.11 -82.69
C MET A 18 -33.93 -71.43 -81.64
N GLU A 19 -32.88 -72.18 -81.99
CA GLU A 19 -31.75 -72.44 -81.09
C GLU A 19 -30.95 -71.18 -80.76
N LEU A 20 -30.74 -70.30 -81.76
CA LEU A 20 -30.10 -69.00 -81.55
C LEU A 20 -30.95 -68.12 -80.63
N GLN A 21 -32.26 -68.06 -80.84
CA GLN A 21 -33.17 -67.30 -79.98
C GLN A 21 -33.18 -67.85 -78.54
N LYS A 22 -33.10 -69.17 -78.37
CA LYS A 22 -33.02 -69.79 -77.04
C LYS A 22 -31.69 -69.47 -76.34
N LYS A 23 -30.56 -69.52 -77.05
CA LYS A 23 -29.26 -69.10 -76.52
C LYS A 23 -29.23 -67.61 -76.17
N ASP A 24 -29.89 -66.77 -76.97
CA ASP A 24 -29.99 -65.34 -76.73
C ASP A 24 -30.83 -65.05 -75.47
N MET A 25 -31.97 -65.74 -75.29
CA MET A 25 -32.75 -65.68 -74.04
C MET A 25 -31.95 -66.17 -72.83
N GLU A 26 -31.14 -67.22 -72.98
CA GLU A 26 -30.32 -67.76 -71.91
C GLU A 26 -29.15 -66.82 -71.54
N LEU A 27 -28.57 -66.14 -72.53
CA LEU A 27 -27.61 -65.06 -72.34
C LEU A 27 -28.25 -63.87 -71.62
N GLN A 28 -29.40 -63.40 -72.08
CA GLN A 28 -30.16 -62.31 -71.42
C GLN A 28 -30.50 -62.66 -69.96
N LYS A 29 -30.86 -63.91 -69.68
CA LYS A 29 -31.13 -64.35 -68.31
C LYS A 29 -29.87 -64.33 -67.44
N LYS A 30 -28.72 -64.77 -67.96
CA LYS A 30 -27.44 -64.73 -67.24
C LYS A 30 -26.98 -63.29 -66.99
N ASP A 31 -27.19 -62.40 -67.95
CA ASP A 31 -26.85 -60.98 -67.80
C ASP A 31 -27.76 -60.33 -66.75
N MET A 32 -29.07 -60.62 -66.77
CA MET A 32 -30.01 -60.17 -65.73
C MET A 32 -29.66 -60.70 -64.33
N GLU A 33 -29.23 -61.96 -64.21
CA GLU A 33 -28.79 -62.55 -62.94
C GLU A 33 -27.52 -61.86 -62.43
N LYS A 34 -26.53 -61.59 -63.29
CA LYS A 34 -25.33 -60.84 -62.94
C LYS A 34 -25.63 -59.41 -62.51
N ASP A 35 -26.50 -58.72 -63.23
CA ASP A 35 -26.92 -57.35 -62.90
C ASP A 35 -27.62 -57.31 -61.53
N MET A 36 -28.51 -58.27 -61.24
CA MET A 36 -29.12 -58.39 -59.93
C MET A 36 -28.10 -58.69 -58.82
N GLU A 37 -27.08 -59.50 -59.08
CA GLU A 37 -26.03 -59.80 -58.11
C GLU A 37 -25.13 -58.59 -57.85
N LEU A 38 -24.79 -57.83 -58.90
CA LEU A 38 -24.07 -56.55 -58.80
C LEU A 38 -24.88 -55.53 -57.98
N GLN A 39 -26.17 -55.36 -58.28
CA GLN A 39 -27.05 -54.47 -57.50
C GLN A 39 -27.12 -54.87 -56.02
N LYS A 40 -27.14 -56.17 -55.70
CA LYS A 40 -27.10 -56.63 -54.31
C LYS A 40 -25.80 -56.26 -53.61
N LYS A 41 -24.65 -56.43 -54.29
CA LYS A 41 -23.33 -56.06 -53.75
C LYS A 41 -23.24 -54.54 -53.55
N ASP A 42 -23.74 -53.75 -54.50
CA ASP A 42 -23.77 -52.29 -54.40
C ASP A 42 -24.64 -51.84 -53.23
N MET A 43 -25.82 -52.43 -53.03
CA MET A 43 -26.67 -52.15 -51.87
C MET A 43 -26.00 -52.53 -50.54
N GLU A 44 -25.23 -53.63 -50.51
CA GLU A 44 -24.49 -54.03 -49.31
C GLU A 44 -23.33 -53.08 -48.98
N LEU A 45 -22.60 -52.63 -50.02
CA LEU A 45 -21.57 -51.60 -49.88
C LEU A 45 -22.17 -50.28 -49.38
N GLN A 46 -23.27 -49.82 -49.96
CA GLN A 46 -23.97 -48.62 -49.48
C GLN A 46 -24.41 -48.72 -48.02
N LYS A 47 -24.87 -49.90 -47.57
CA LYS A 47 -25.20 -50.11 -46.15
C LYS A 47 -23.98 -50.00 -45.24
N LYS A 48 -22.85 -50.59 -45.65
CA LYS A 48 -21.58 -50.50 -44.91
C LYS A 48 -21.07 -49.06 -44.84
N ASP A 49 -21.16 -48.32 -45.95
CA ASP A 49 -20.79 -46.90 -45.99
C ASP A 49 -21.67 -46.04 -45.07
N MET A 50 -22.98 -46.27 -45.06
CA MET A 50 -23.89 -45.59 -44.13
C MET A 50 -23.57 -45.91 -42.66
N GLU A 51 -23.21 -47.16 -42.36
CA GLU A 51 -22.83 -47.57 -41.00
C GLU A 51 -21.51 -46.92 -40.54
N LEU A 52 -20.53 -46.81 -41.44
CA LEU A 52 -19.27 -46.09 -41.20
C LEU A 52 -19.53 -44.59 -40.96
N GLN A 53 -20.32 -43.94 -41.82
CA GLN A 53 -20.70 -42.54 -41.65
C GLN A 53 -21.40 -42.29 -40.31
N LYS A 54 -22.25 -43.23 -39.86
CA LYS A 54 -22.90 -43.13 -38.56
C LYS A 54 -21.89 -43.18 -37.40
N LYS A 55 -20.92 -44.10 -37.46
CA LYS A 55 -19.86 -44.21 -36.46
C LYS A 55 -18.97 -42.96 -36.43
N ASP A 56 -18.65 -42.41 -37.60
CA ASP A 56 -17.88 -41.17 -37.70
C ASP A 56 -18.63 -39.98 -37.09
N MET A 57 -19.94 -39.86 -37.35
CA MET A 57 -20.77 -38.83 -36.71
C MET A 57 -20.85 -39.00 -35.19
N GLU A 58 -21.00 -40.22 -34.70
CA GLU A 58 -21.00 -40.51 -33.25
C GLU A 58 -19.65 -40.16 -32.60
N GLN A 59 -18.53 -40.40 -33.29
CA GLN A 59 -17.21 -40.03 -32.81
C GLN A 59 -17.03 -38.51 -32.77
N GLN A 60 -17.44 -37.80 -33.84
CA GLN A 60 -17.41 -36.33 -33.88
C GLN A 60 -18.23 -35.71 -32.76
N GLN A 61 -19.39 -36.29 -32.42
CA GLN A 61 -20.19 -35.82 -31.29
C GLN A 61 -19.46 -35.96 -29.94
N LYS A 62 -18.78 -37.09 -29.71
CA LYS A 62 -17.98 -37.30 -28.50
C LYS A 62 -16.81 -36.33 -28.43
N ASP A 63 -16.12 -36.09 -29.54
CA ASP A 63 -14.99 -35.18 -29.60
C ASP A 63 -15.43 -33.73 -29.30
N MET A 64 -16.57 -33.30 -29.85
CA MET A 64 -17.17 -31.99 -29.53
C MET A 64 -17.55 -31.87 -28.04
N GLU A 65 -18.09 -32.93 -27.44
CA GLU A 65 -18.44 -32.93 -26.02
C GLU A 65 -17.20 -32.82 -25.13
N LEU A 66 -16.11 -33.51 -25.49
CA LEU A 66 -14.83 -33.43 -24.79
C LEU A 66 -14.23 -32.03 -24.89
N GLN A 67 -14.20 -31.44 -26.10
CA GLN A 67 -13.73 -30.07 -26.29
C GLN A 67 -14.53 -29.06 -25.46
N LYS A 68 -15.85 -29.24 -25.36
CA LYS A 68 -16.70 -28.39 -24.53
C LYS A 68 -16.32 -28.49 -23.05
N LYS A 69 -16.11 -29.70 -22.53
CA LYS A 69 -15.66 -29.93 -21.15
C LYS A 69 -14.29 -29.31 -20.88
N ASP A 70 -13.36 -29.42 -21.82
CA ASP A 70 -12.02 -28.81 -21.71
C ASP A 70 -12.11 -27.28 -21.70
N MET A 71 -12.93 -26.68 -22.57
CA MET A 71 -13.16 -25.23 -22.56
C MET A 71 -13.80 -24.75 -21.24
N GLU A 72 -14.79 -25.48 -20.71
CA GLU A 72 -15.39 -25.17 -19.41
C GLU A 72 -14.37 -25.25 -18.27
N GLN A 73 -13.46 -26.23 -18.31
CA GLN A 73 -12.39 -26.37 -17.32
C GLN A 73 -11.39 -25.22 -17.42
N GLN A 74 -10.93 -24.88 -18.63
CA GLN A 74 -10.05 -23.73 -18.86
C GLN A 74 -10.67 -22.42 -18.37
N GLN A 75 -11.97 -22.21 -18.60
CA GLN A 75 -12.67 -21.02 -18.07
C GLN A 75 -12.69 -20.97 -16.54
N LYS A 76 -12.91 -22.11 -15.88
CA LYS A 76 -12.87 -22.19 -14.41
C LYS A 76 -11.47 -21.88 -13.87
N ASP A 77 -10.44 -22.40 -14.52
CA ASP A 77 -9.05 -22.20 -14.09
C ASP A 77 -8.62 -20.74 -14.30
N MET A 78 -8.91 -20.14 -15.46
CA MET A 78 -8.68 -18.71 -15.70
C MET A 78 -9.40 -17.82 -14.67
N LYS A 79 -10.63 -18.18 -14.30
CA LYS A 79 -11.38 -17.42 -13.28
C LYS A 79 -10.70 -17.50 -11.92
N LYS A 80 -10.25 -18.69 -11.49
CA LYS A 80 -9.52 -18.88 -10.23
C LYS A 80 -8.21 -18.10 -10.23
N ASP A 81 -7.46 -18.14 -11.33
CA ASP A 81 -6.20 -17.42 -11.48
C ASP A 81 -6.41 -15.91 -11.37
N MET A 82 -7.45 -15.36 -12.03
CA MET A 82 -7.80 -13.94 -11.89
C MET A 82 -8.21 -13.59 -10.45
N GLU A 83 -9.02 -14.43 -9.79
CA GLU A 83 -9.42 -14.21 -8.39
C GLU A 83 -8.20 -14.24 -7.46
N GLN A 84 -7.22 -15.12 -7.72
CA GLN A 84 -5.99 -15.20 -6.94
C GLN A 84 -5.11 -13.96 -7.17
N GLN A 85 -4.90 -13.54 -8.42
CA GLN A 85 -4.15 -12.33 -8.75
C GLN A 85 -4.76 -11.08 -8.11
N GLN A 86 -6.10 -10.95 -8.10
CA GLN A 86 -6.78 -9.84 -7.43
C GLN A 86 -6.55 -9.85 -5.91
N LYS A 87 -6.57 -11.02 -5.27
CA LYS A 87 -6.29 -11.15 -3.83
C LYS A 87 -4.85 -10.75 -3.49
N ASP A 88 -3.90 -11.18 -4.30
CA ASP A 88 -2.49 -10.89 -4.06
C ASP A 88 -2.19 -9.40 -4.30
N MET A 89 -2.70 -8.81 -5.38
CA MET A 89 -2.62 -7.37 -5.63
C MET A 89 -3.23 -6.55 -4.48
N LYS A 90 -4.37 -6.99 -3.94
CA LYS A 90 -5.00 -6.33 -2.79
C LYS A 90 -4.11 -6.39 -1.54
N LYS A 91 -3.53 -7.55 -1.23
CA LYS A 91 -2.61 -7.71 -0.10
C LYS A 91 -1.37 -6.82 -0.25
N ASP A 92 -0.81 -6.76 -1.45
CA ASP A 92 0.35 -5.93 -1.74
C ASP A 92 0.04 -4.44 -1.55
N MET A 93 -1.12 -3.97 -2.02
CA MET A 93 -1.56 -2.59 -1.77
C MET A 93 -1.80 -2.30 -0.29
N GLU A 94 -2.42 -3.22 0.45
CA GLU A 94 -2.61 -3.09 1.90
C GLU A 94 -1.27 -3.03 2.64
N GLN A 95 -0.28 -3.82 2.22
CA GLN A 95 1.06 -3.79 2.80
C GLN A 95 1.77 -2.47 2.51
N GLN A 96 1.74 -2.00 1.26
CA GLN A 96 2.30 -0.70 0.89
C GLN A 96 1.68 0.45 1.68
N GLN A 97 0.37 0.42 1.92
CA GLN A 97 -0.29 1.44 2.75
C GLN A 97 0.19 1.41 4.20
N LYS A 98 0.39 0.22 4.78
CA LYS A 98 0.93 0.08 6.13
C LYS A 98 2.36 0.63 6.23
N ASP A 99 3.19 0.30 5.25
CA ASP A 99 4.59 0.74 5.22
C ASP A 99 4.68 2.27 5.06
N MET A 100 3.89 2.86 4.14
CA MET A 100 3.81 4.32 4.01
C MET A 100 3.33 5.01 5.29
N LYS A 101 2.35 4.43 5.98
CA LYS A 101 1.85 4.98 7.25
C LYS A 101 2.95 4.96 8.32
N LYS A 102 3.71 3.88 8.40
CA LYS A 102 4.83 3.73 9.33
C LYS A 102 5.95 4.72 9.03
N ASP A 103 6.32 4.89 7.76
CA ASP A 103 7.30 5.88 7.34
C ASP A 103 6.85 7.30 7.68
N MET A 104 5.58 7.61 7.46
CA MET A 104 5.00 8.91 7.84
C MET A 104 5.06 9.14 9.36
N GLU A 105 4.77 8.11 10.15
CA GLU A 105 4.88 8.18 11.61
C GLU A 105 6.32 8.43 12.07
N HIS A 106 7.30 7.75 11.49
CA HIS A 106 8.72 7.99 11.75
C HIS A 106 9.12 9.44 11.42
N LEU A 107 8.68 9.95 10.26
CA LEU A 107 8.96 11.32 9.84
C LEU A 107 8.31 12.38 10.76
N VAL A 108 7.08 12.12 11.22
CA VAL A 108 6.40 12.98 12.20
C VAL A 108 7.21 13.02 13.51
N ASN A 109 7.67 11.88 14.02
CA ASN A 109 8.50 11.83 15.22
C ASN A 109 9.84 12.57 15.03
N PHE A 110 10.46 12.47 13.86
CA PHE A 110 11.66 13.23 13.53
C PHE A 110 11.42 14.73 13.62
N TYR A 111 10.38 15.26 12.99
CA TYR A 111 10.10 16.70 13.03
C TYR A 111 9.68 17.18 14.43
N LYS A 112 8.91 16.38 15.18
CA LYS A 112 8.63 16.67 16.60
C LYS A 112 9.93 16.79 17.41
N ARG A 113 10.89 15.89 17.20
CA ARG A 113 12.22 15.97 17.83
C ARG A 113 12.96 17.26 17.47
N GLN A 114 12.97 17.66 16.20
CA GLN A 114 13.60 18.91 15.76
C GLN A 114 12.96 20.14 16.42
N LEU A 115 11.64 20.12 16.63
CA LEU A 115 10.89 21.21 17.26
C LEU A 115 10.90 21.17 18.80
N SER A 116 11.28 20.04 19.40
CA SER A 116 11.26 19.81 20.85
C SER A 116 11.99 20.91 21.63
N THR A 117 13.26 21.14 21.31
CA THR A 117 14.08 22.17 21.98
C THR A 117 13.48 23.57 21.81
N LEU A 118 12.99 23.90 20.62
CA LEU A 118 12.43 25.22 20.32
C LEU A 118 11.14 25.48 21.10
N THR A 119 10.22 24.52 21.11
CA THR A 119 8.92 24.64 21.78
C THR A 119 9.06 24.67 23.30
N GLN A 120 9.93 23.83 23.87
CA GLN A 120 10.26 23.84 25.30
C GLN A 120 10.91 25.16 25.72
N ARG A 121 11.92 25.62 24.97
CA ARG A 121 12.60 26.90 25.23
C ARG A 121 11.64 28.07 25.20
N TYR A 122 10.74 28.13 24.21
CA TYR A 122 9.77 29.21 24.12
C TYR A 122 8.91 29.34 25.40
N VAL A 123 8.38 28.21 25.87
CA VAL A 123 7.54 28.19 27.08
C VAL A 123 8.34 28.57 28.31
N LEU A 124 9.60 28.15 28.40
CA LEU A 124 10.50 28.54 29.48
C LEU A 124 10.81 30.05 29.47
N GLU A 125 11.12 30.61 28.29
CA GLU A 125 11.35 32.05 28.14
C GLU A 125 10.09 32.86 28.49
N ALA A 126 8.91 32.41 28.07
CA ALA A 126 7.65 33.03 28.43
C ALA A 126 7.41 33.01 29.95
N LEU A 127 7.70 31.88 30.60
CA LEU A 127 7.63 31.74 32.05
C LEU A 127 8.58 32.72 32.75
N PHE A 128 9.85 32.78 32.34
CA PHE A 128 10.85 33.66 32.94
C PHE A 128 10.50 35.14 32.76
N ARG A 129 10.00 35.53 31.58
CA ARG A 129 9.46 36.88 31.36
C ARG A 129 8.31 37.18 32.32
N LYS A 130 7.43 36.21 32.60
CA LYS A 130 6.33 36.37 33.55
C LYS A 130 6.85 36.56 34.98
N VAL A 131 7.87 35.81 35.39
CA VAL A 131 8.55 36.00 36.69
C VAL A 131 9.09 37.42 36.82
N VAL A 132 9.84 37.91 35.83
CA VAL A 132 10.39 39.27 35.85
C VAL A 132 9.27 40.32 35.91
N GLN A 133 8.17 40.14 35.17
CA GLN A 133 7.01 41.05 35.22
C GLN A 133 6.39 41.10 36.62
N ILE A 134 6.25 39.96 37.30
CA ILE A 134 5.70 39.90 38.66
C ILE A 134 6.57 40.68 39.63
N VAL A 135 7.90 40.52 39.55
CA VAL A 135 8.82 41.25 40.42
C VAL A 135 8.76 42.76 40.13
N ARG A 136 8.81 43.15 38.85
CA ARG A 136 8.81 44.57 38.45
C ARG A 136 7.56 45.33 38.87
N TYR A 137 6.40 44.69 38.71
CA TYR A 137 5.11 45.33 38.91
C TYR A 137 4.46 44.94 40.24
N SER A 138 5.21 44.32 41.16
CA SER A 138 4.66 43.97 42.47
C SER A 138 4.36 45.23 43.27
N LYS A 139 3.11 45.34 43.75
CA LYS A 139 2.65 46.45 44.59
C LYS A 139 2.90 46.22 46.08
N ASP A 140 2.88 44.97 46.52
CA ASP A 140 3.02 44.59 47.94
C ASP A 140 4.48 44.50 48.42
N GLY A 141 5.44 44.50 47.49
CA GLY A 141 6.87 44.35 47.80
C GLY A 141 7.29 42.97 48.33
N ALA A 142 6.36 42.03 48.55
CA ALA A 142 6.64 40.76 49.23
C ALA A 142 7.60 39.86 48.44
N ILE A 143 7.38 39.72 47.13
CA ILE A 143 8.27 38.97 46.24
C ILE A 143 9.60 39.73 46.03
N PRO A 144 9.61 41.05 45.70
CA PRO A 144 10.86 41.82 45.60
C PRO A 144 11.77 41.77 46.83
N SER A 145 11.22 41.73 48.05
CA SER A 145 12.02 41.68 49.28
C SER A 145 12.80 40.38 49.48
N MET A 146 12.48 39.33 48.72
CA MET A 146 13.16 38.03 48.78
C MET A 146 14.41 37.96 47.88
N LEU A 147 14.70 39.04 47.13
CA LEU A 147 15.81 39.09 46.18
C LEU A 147 16.97 39.92 46.73
N SER A 148 18.19 39.60 46.27
CA SER A 148 19.34 40.46 46.50
C SER A 148 19.12 41.84 45.85
N LYS A 149 19.74 42.88 46.40
CA LYS A 149 19.69 44.24 45.80
C LYS A 149 20.18 44.23 44.35
N SER A 150 21.17 43.39 44.04
CA SER A 150 21.72 43.26 42.67
C SER A 150 20.68 42.67 41.71
N ASP A 151 20.06 41.55 42.08
CA ASP A 151 19.08 40.86 41.23
C ASP A 151 17.81 41.71 41.06
N LEU A 152 17.33 42.34 42.13
CA LEU A 152 16.17 43.23 42.06
C LEU A 152 16.44 44.41 41.11
N ASN A 153 17.59 45.06 41.24
CA ASN A 153 17.99 46.14 40.33
C ASN A 153 18.14 45.65 38.89
N ALA A 154 18.71 44.46 38.68
CA ALA A 154 18.84 43.87 37.34
C ALA A 154 17.47 43.57 36.72
N MET A 155 16.52 43.03 37.50
CA MET A 155 15.14 42.80 37.06
C MET A 155 14.47 44.12 36.70
N GLN A 156 14.46 45.11 37.59
CA GLN A 156 13.80 46.41 37.39
C GLN A 156 14.34 47.18 36.17
N ASN A 157 15.65 47.15 35.96
CA ASN A 157 16.30 47.84 34.85
C ASN A 157 16.31 47.02 33.54
N GLY A 158 15.80 45.79 33.54
CA GLY A 158 15.80 44.92 32.37
C GLY A 158 17.15 44.46 31.89
N LYS A 159 18.06 44.29 32.84
CA LYS A 159 19.41 43.78 32.61
C LYS A 159 19.59 42.34 33.10
N ILE A 160 18.59 41.76 33.77
CA ILE A 160 18.68 40.37 34.24
C ILE A 160 18.71 39.40 33.05
N SER A 161 19.62 38.43 33.09
CA SER A 161 19.70 37.38 32.07
C SER A 161 18.71 36.24 32.36
N MET A 162 18.34 35.46 31.33
CA MET A 162 17.50 34.26 31.53
C MET A 162 18.19 33.23 32.45
N THR A 163 19.52 33.18 32.43
CA THR A 163 20.34 32.32 33.29
C THR A 163 20.24 32.74 34.76
N ASP A 164 20.27 34.04 35.04
CA ASP A 164 20.08 34.55 36.40
C ASP A 164 18.66 34.27 36.90
N VAL A 165 17.64 34.42 36.04
CA VAL A 165 16.26 34.05 36.39
C VAL A 165 16.16 32.54 36.65
N ASN A 166 16.76 31.70 35.81
CA ASN A 166 16.80 30.26 36.02
C ASN A 166 17.46 29.91 37.35
N ARG A 167 18.64 30.48 37.65
CA ARG A 167 19.34 30.32 38.93
C ARG A 167 18.41 30.62 40.12
N LEU A 168 17.75 31.78 40.11
CA LEU A 168 16.82 32.18 41.18
C LEU A 168 15.62 31.24 41.34
N LEU A 169 15.25 30.51 40.28
CA LEU A 169 14.16 29.55 40.32
C LEU A 169 14.63 28.12 40.59
N THR A 170 15.89 27.76 40.34
CA THR A 170 16.39 26.40 40.59
C THR A 170 17.05 26.25 41.95
N ASP A 171 17.68 27.31 42.46
CA ASP A 171 18.48 27.24 43.67
C ASP A 171 17.64 26.97 44.92
N ASN A 172 18.16 26.13 45.81
CA ASN A 172 17.49 25.81 47.08
C ASN A 172 17.41 27.02 48.00
N GLU A 173 18.39 27.92 47.96
CA GLU A 173 18.39 29.18 48.74
C GLU A 173 17.21 30.09 48.37
N HIS A 174 16.73 30.00 47.14
CA HIS A 174 15.62 30.80 46.61
C HIS A 174 14.31 30.00 46.52
N ALA A 175 14.19 28.87 47.21
CA ALA A 175 13.00 28.02 47.14
C ALA A 175 11.71 28.73 47.60
N GLU A 176 11.78 29.59 48.62
CA GLU A 176 10.65 30.42 49.06
C GLU A 176 10.25 31.43 47.98
N PHE A 177 11.22 32.08 47.33
CA PHE A 177 10.97 32.98 46.21
C PHE A 177 10.23 32.24 45.08
N ARG A 178 10.72 31.06 44.67
CA ARG A 178 10.05 30.22 43.66
C ARG A 178 8.61 29.89 44.06
N ARG A 179 8.38 29.39 45.28
CA ARG A 179 7.04 29.03 45.78
C ARG A 179 6.07 30.19 45.70
N LYS A 180 6.50 31.39 46.11
CA LYS A 180 5.67 32.59 46.08
C LYS A 180 5.40 33.11 44.68
N VAL A 181 6.35 32.97 43.77
CA VAL A 181 6.13 33.27 42.35
C VAL A 181 5.12 32.28 41.74
N TRP A 182 5.24 30.98 42.02
CA TRP A 182 4.27 29.97 41.56
C TRP A 182 2.87 30.21 42.10
N GLU A 183 2.74 30.48 43.40
CA GLU A 183 1.47 30.87 44.02
C GLU A 183 0.84 32.07 43.29
N ARG A 184 1.64 33.09 42.94
CA ARG A 184 1.16 34.30 42.25
C ARG A 184 0.73 34.03 40.80
N ILE A 185 1.41 33.12 40.10
CA ILE A 185 1.11 32.76 38.71
C ILE A 185 -0.04 31.76 38.63
N GLY A 186 -0.30 31.00 39.70
CA GLY A 186 -1.26 29.90 39.72
C GLY A 186 -0.65 28.55 39.31
N LEU A 187 0.67 28.41 39.44
CA LEU A 187 1.37 27.13 39.28
C LEU A 187 1.45 26.39 40.63
N PRO A 188 1.58 25.05 40.64
CA PRO A 188 1.83 24.30 41.86
C PRO A 188 3.08 24.81 42.58
N GLN A 189 2.99 25.10 43.87
CA GLN A 189 4.10 25.70 44.63
C GLN A 189 5.30 24.74 44.73
N ASP A 190 5.06 23.44 44.74
CA ASP A 190 6.07 22.39 44.77
C ASP A 190 6.67 22.09 43.38
N LEU A 191 6.25 22.81 42.33
CA LEU A 191 6.77 22.61 40.98
C LEU A 191 8.26 22.96 40.92
N VAL A 192 9.06 21.96 40.55
CA VAL A 192 10.52 22.09 40.40
C VAL A 192 10.85 22.25 38.92
N ILE A 193 11.79 23.14 38.62
CA ILE A 193 12.31 23.31 37.27
C ILE A 193 13.33 22.19 36.99
N PRO A 194 13.19 21.42 35.89
CA PRO A 194 14.16 20.41 35.49
C PRO A 194 15.55 21.01 35.26
N THR A 195 16.58 20.20 35.45
CA THR A 195 17.92 20.58 35.05
C THR A 195 18.02 20.56 33.53
N PHE A 196 18.29 21.71 32.92
CA PHE A 196 18.46 21.82 31.48
C PHE A 196 19.93 21.75 31.09
N ASP A 197 20.24 21.15 29.94
CA ASP A 197 21.56 21.28 29.33
C ASP A 197 21.77 22.74 28.87
N PRO A 198 22.72 23.48 29.48
CA PRO A 198 22.96 24.87 29.15
C PRO A 198 23.35 25.10 27.69
N LYS A 199 23.97 24.10 27.03
CA LYS A 199 24.39 24.17 25.62
C LYS A 199 23.21 24.12 24.66
N MET A 200 22.08 23.54 25.06
CA MET A 200 20.91 23.36 24.20
C MET A 200 19.75 24.29 24.56
N MET A 201 19.55 24.58 25.85
CA MET A 201 18.36 25.29 26.35
C MET A 201 18.65 26.72 26.84
N LEU A 202 19.86 27.02 27.33
CA LEU A 202 20.14 28.30 28.04
C LEU A 202 21.11 29.25 27.31
N TYR A 203 21.97 28.78 26.40
CA TYR A 203 22.81 29.61 25.53
C TYR A 203 23.09 28.96 24.15
N GLY A 204 22.82 29.67 23.04
CA GLY A 204 23.28 29.26 21.69
C GLY A 204 22.43 29.69 20.46
N GLN A 205 23.10 30.40 19.55
CA GLN A 205 22.94 30.66 18.09
C GLN A 205 21.59 30.67 17.32
N LEU A 206 20.42 30.77 17.96
CA LEU A 206 19.17 31.12 17.26
C LEU A 206 18.32 32.15 18.04
N SER A 207 18.97 33.04 18.78
CA SER A 207 18.29 34.14 19.50
C SER A 207 17.62 35.17 18.57
N GLU A 208 17.77 35.08 17.24
CA GLU A 208 17.30 36.15 16.34
C GLU A 208 16.52 35.69 15.09
N MET A 209 16.28 34.39 14.85
CA MET A 209 15.74 33.99 13.53
C MET A 209 14.46 33.16 13.44
N ILE A 210 13.76 32.84 14.53
CA ILE A 210 12.35 32.40 14.40
C ILE A 210 11.52 32.96 15.56
N HIS A 211 11.04 34.20 15.40
CA HIS A 211 9.87 34.73 16.12
C HIS A 211 8.56 34.31 15.43
N GLY A 212 8.48 33.05 15.00
CA GLY A 212 7.23 32.47 14.50
C GLY A 212 6.24 32.27 15.64
N SER A 213 4.94 32.26 15.34
CA SER A 213 3.91 31.90 16.32
C SER A 213 4.29 30.56 16.97
N PRO A 214 4.36 30.46 18.30
CA PRO A 214 4.98 29.35 19.04
C PRO A 214 4.25 28.00 18.94
N GLY A 215 3.38 27.83 17.94
CA GLY A 215 2.50 26.68 17.80
C GLY A 215 1.56 26.54 18.99
N ASN A 216 0.77 25.47 18.96
CA ASN A 216 -0.11 25.09 20.06
C ASN A 216 0.45 23.92 20.87
N TYR A 217 1.71 23.53 20.63
CA TYR A 217 2.29 22.30 21.15
C TYR A 217 3.66 22.53 21.78
N VAL A 218 3.92 21.78 22.84
CA VAL A 218 5.23 21.55 23.43
C VAL A 218 5.54 20.06 23.24
N PHE A 219 6.64 19.77 22.55
CA PHE A 219 7.02 18.39 22.27
C PHE A 219 8.00 17.86 23.31
N LEU A 220 7.69 16.69 23.87
CA LEU A 220 8.52 15.99 24.83
C LEU A 220 8.92 14.61 24.28
N PRO A 221 10.13 14.12 24.60
CA PRO A 221 10.46 12.73 24.29
C PRO A 221 9.59 11.80 25.15
N SER A 222 9.17 10.67 24.58
CA SER A 222 8.26 9.72 25.25
C SER A 222 8.89 9.03 26.46
N ASP A 223 10.22 9.02 26.55
CA ASP A 223 11.02 8.50 27.65
C ASP A 223 11.52 9.62 28.59
N ALA A 224 10.96 10.83 28.50
CA ALA A 224 11.23 11.90 29.46
C ALA A 224 10.92 11.44 30.90
N ASP A 225 11.72 11.90 31.86
CA ASP A 225 11.48 11.62 33.27
C ASP A 225 10.23 12.34 33.79
N GLU A 226 9.67 11.84 34.90
CA GLU A 226 8.43 12.35 35.48
C GLU A 226 8.50 13.83 35.86
N LEU A 227 9.67 14.31 36.31
CA LEU A 227 9.85 15.71 36.70
C LEU A 227 9.79 16.61 35.47
N HIS A 228 10.47 16.23 34.39
CA HIS A 228 10.43 16.94 33.10
C HIS A 228 9.01 16.99 32.52
N ILE A 229 8.31 15.85 32.52
CA ILE A 229 6.92 15.76 32.06
C ILE A 229 6.00 16.64 32.90
N ARG A 230 6.08 16.55 34.24
CA ARG A 230 5.24 17.31 35.16
C ARG A 230 5.45 18.81 34.98
N PHE A 231 6.71 19.25 34.93
CA PHE A 231 7.05 20.66 34.75
C PHE A 231 6.45 21.23 33.46
N PHE A 232 6.73 20.62 32.32
CA PHE A 232 6.23 21.14 31.05
C PHE A 232 4.71 21.04 30.93
N SER A 233 4.08 20.03 31.52
CA SER A 233 2.61 19.91 31.52
C SER A 233 1.93 21.05 32.27
N GLU A 234 2.41 21.39 33.47
CA GLU A 234 1.84 22.49 34.27
C GLU A 234 2.07 23.86 33.60
N VAL A 235 3.29 24.09 33.10
CA VAL A 235 3.63 25.36 32.45
C VAL A 235 2.94 25.49 31.08
N ALA A 236 2.85 24.43 30.29
CA ALA A 236 2.11 24.42 29.03
C ALA A 236 0.63 24.75 29.27
N LYS A 237 0.01 24.12 30.27
CA LYS A 237 -1.37 24.42 30.67
C LYS A 237 -1.56 25.88 31.03
N PHE A 238 -0.64 26.48 31.79
CA PHE A 238 -0.69 27.90 32.13
C PHE A 238 -0.64 28.81 30.89
N PHE A 239 0.09 28.42 29.85
CA PHE A 239 0.17 29.17 28.58
C PHE A 239 -0.80 28.68 27.49
N GLU A 240 -1.81 27.89 27.85
CA GLU A 240 -2.80 27.33 26.91
C GLU A 240 -2.15 26.57 25.74
N LYS A 241 -1.12 25.79 26.05
CA LYS A 241 -0.42 24.89 25.12
C LYS A 241 -0.77 23.43 25.39
N ASN A 242 -0.72 22.63 24.34
CA ASN A 242 -0.87 21.18 24.40
C ASN A 242 0.50 20.52 24.56
N ILE A 243 0.53 19.39 25.26
CA ILE A 243 1.69 18.50 25.28
C ILE A 243 1.48 17.43 24.22
N ASP A 244 2.53 17.15 23.45
CA ASP A 244 2.56 16.03 22.54
C ASP A 244 3.93 15.35 22.62
N TYR A 245 3.99 14.07 22.27
CA TYR A 245 5.16 13.24 22.48
C TYR A 245 5.74 12.75 21.17
N PHE A 246 7.04 12.43 21.22
CA PHE A 246 7.72 11.70 20.15
C PHE A 246 8.55 10.56 20.71
N ASP A 247 8.56 9.45 20.00
CA ASP A 247 9.42 8.30 20.24
C ASP A 247 10.80 8.53 19.59
N ILE A 248 11.85 8.40 20.39
CA ILE A 248 13.23 8.66 19.95
C ILE A 248 13.66 7.65 18.88
N VAL A 249 13.25 6.38 19.00
CA VAL A 249 13.60 5.33 18.03
C VAL A 249 12.99 5.65 16.67
N SER A 250 11.71 6.00 16.65
CA SER A 250 10.99 6.44 15.46
C SER A 250 11.56 7.73 14.87
N ALA A 251 11.99 8.67 15.71
CA ALA A 251 12.62 9.90 15.24
C ALA A 251 13.97 9.64 14.54
N ASN A 252 14.78 8.70 15.04
CA ASN A 252 16.02 8.26 14.38
C ASN A 252 15.75 7.58 13.04
N ALA A 253 14.71 6.73 12.96
CA ALA A 253 14.27 6.14 11.70
C ALA A 253 13.83 7.22 10.71
N GLY A 254 13.06 8.21 11.17
CA GLY A 254 12.59 9.34 10.36
C GLY A 254 13.72 10.22 9.81
N GLU A 255 14.77 10.45 10.60
CA GLU A 255 15.98 11.16 10.14
C GLU A 255 16.66 10.44 8.98
N THR A 256 16.73 9.11 9.06
CA THR A 256 17.32 8.29 7.99
C THR A 256 16.47 8.38 6.71
N LEU A 257 15.14 8.32 6.85
CA LEU A 257 14.20 8.48 5.72
C LEU A 257 14.31 9.86 5.06
N GLU A 258 14.41 10.93 5.85
CA GLU A 258 14.58 12.30 5.37
C GLU A 258 15.87 12.42 4.55
N ALA A 259 16.99 11.94 5.10
CA ALA A 259 18.28 12.00 4.44
C ALA A 259 18.30 11.23 3.11
N ASP A 260 17.65 10.07 3.07
CA ASP A 260 17.52 9.26 1.86
C ASP A 260 16.63 9.92 0.79
N PHE A 261 15.57 10.61 1.19
CA PHE A 261 14.72 11.38 0.28
C PHE A 261 15.53 12.48 -0.43
N PHE A 262 16.29 13.29 0.32
CA PHE A 262 17.15 14.32 -0.26
C PHE A 262 18.30 13.75 -1.10
N ARG A 263 18.82 12.58 -0.74
CA ARG A 263 19.82 11.88 -1.56
C ARG A 263 19.25 11.46 -2.91
N LYS A 264 18.04 10.88 -2.96
CA LYS A 264 17.37 10.47 -4.20
C LYS A 264 17.08 11.66 -5.12
N ILE A 265 16.67 12.79 -4.57
CA ILE A 265 16.48 14.03 -5.35
C ILE A 265 17.79 14.49 -5.98
N LYS A 266 18.88 14.50 -5.20
CA LYS A 266 20.21 14.90 -5.71
C LYS A 266 20.70 13.99 -6.83
N THR A 267 20.58 12.66 -6.69
CA THR A 267 21.00 11.71 -7.74
C THR A 267 20.17 11.84 -9.02
N ASN A 268 18.88 12.15 -8.91
CA ASN A 268 18.01 12.36 -10.08
C ASN A 268 18.28 13.71 -10.77
N SER A 269 18.76 14.71 -10.02
CA SER A 269 19.11 16.03 -10.56
C SER A 269 20.47 16.07 -11.28
N THR A 270 21.36 15.12 -11.01
CA THR A 270 22.70 15.03 -11.64
C THR A 270 22.70 14.22 -12.94
N GLY A 271 21.60 14.22 -13.70
CA GLY A 271 21.41 13.46 -14.93
C GLY A 271 22.55 13.64 -15.94
N LYS A 272 23.61 12.84 -15.82
CA LYS A 272 24.43 12.44 -16.96
C LYS A 272 23.68 11.32 -17.67
N PRO A 273 23.37 11.45 -18.97
CA PRO A 273 22.87 10.32 -19.73
C PRO A 273 23.96 9.24 -19.75
N ARG A 274 23.61 7.99 -19.39
CA ARG A 274 24.53 6.86 -19.57
C ARG A 274 24.70 6.60 -21.08
N PRO A 275 25.92 6.29 -21.55
CA PRO A 275 26.19 5.84 -22.91
C PRO A 275 25.51 4.50 -23.20
#